data_AF-A0A1B6EY94-F1
#
_entry.id   AF-A0A1B6EY94-F1
#
_cell.length_a   1.000
_cell.length_b   1.000
_cell.length_c   1.000
_cell.angle_alpha   90.00
_cell.angle_beta   90.00
_cell.angle_gamma   90.00
#
_symmetry.space_group_name_H-M   'P 1'
#
loop_
_entity.id
_entity.type
_entity.pdbx_description
1 polymer ?
#
loop_
_entity_poly.entity_id
_entity_poly.type
_entity_poly.pdbx_seq_one_letter_code
_entity_poly.pdbx_strand_id
1 'polypeptide(L)'
;MGHAMGLLHEHQRPDRDCYIYISPSLLSAHRKSLRKIPGKRFPSGFPYDMDSIMHYTSSRVFHAHSDSKRSLGRDDATLSMLDIHKLNHLYCGRRNYCQEQNTCDGFYNFSLRQPLCFRQGPAYASDPRTLQSLTEDVSSYEEM
;
A
#
# COMPACT_ATOMS: atom_id res chain seq x y z
N MET A 1 -1.94 17.72 -10.48
CA MET A 1 -1.83 18.79 -9.46
C MET A 1 -1.16 18.33 -8.16
N GLY A 2 -1.51 17.18 -7.57
CA GLY A 2 -0.93 16.71 -6.29
C GLY A 2 0.61 16.66 -6.23
N HIS A 3 1.27 16.16 -7.28
CA HIS A 3 2.75 16.17 -7.38
C HIS A 3 3.36 17.57 -7.27
N ALA A 4 2.74 18.58 -7.89
CA ALA A 4 3.21 19.97 -7.84
C ALA A 4 3.05 20.58 -6.43
N MET A 5 2.10 20.06 -5.65
CA MET A 5 1.87 20.42 -4.24
C MET A 5 2.71 19.58 -3.27
N GLY A 6 3.69 18.81 -3.76
CA GLY A 6 4.62 18.04 -2.93
C GLY A 6 4.11 16.69 -2.43
N LEU A 7 2.93 16.24 -2.89
CA LEU A 7 2.49 14.87 -2.62
C LEU A 7 3.20 13.89 -3.55
N LEU A 8 3.66 12.77 -3.02
CA LEU A 8 4.25 11.67 -3.78
C LEU A 8 3.25 10.52 -3.90
N HIS A 9 3.51 9.57 -4.80
CA HIS A 9 2.64 8.41 -4.90
C HIS A 9 2.63 7.59 -3.60
N GLU A 10 1.44 7.27 -3.10
CA GLU A 10 1.29 6.60 -1.81
C GLU A 10 1.85 5.16 -1.87
N HIS A 11 1.70 4.47 -3.01
CA HIS A 11 2.29 3.14 -3.24
C HIS A 11 3.82 3.17 -3.37
N GLN A 12 4.48 4.32 -3.30
CA GLN A 12 5.94 4.40 -3.27
C GLN A 12 6.49 4.59 -1.85
N ARG A 13 5.64 4.63 -0.83
CA ARG A 13 6.10 4.72 0.56
C ARG A 13 6.95 3.51 0.97
N PRO A 14 7.92 3.70 1.90
CA PRO A 14 8.76 2.61 2.37
C PRO A 14 7.98 1.50 3.12
N ASP A 15 6.89 1.89 3.79
CA ASP A 15 6.02 1.04 4.61
C ASP A 15 4.84 0.42 3.85
N ARG A 16 4.70 0.68 2.54
CA ARG A 16 3.56 0.21 1.74
C ARG A 16 3.30 -1.30 1.81
N ASP A 17 4.35 -2.10 1.97
CA ASP A 17 4.25 -3.57 1.93
C ASP A 17 3.56 -4.09 3.21
N CYS A 18 3.30 -3.23 4.21
CA CYS A 18 2.46 -3.52 5.36
C CYS A 18 0.96 -3.34 5.06
N TYR A 19 0.63 -2.74 3.93
CA TYR A 19 -0.73 -2.33 3.55
C TYR A 19 -1.17 -2.99 2.25
N ILE A 20 -0.29 -3.06 1.26
CA ILE A 20 -0.58 -3.58 -0.08
C ILE A 20 0.42 -4.66 -0.48
N TYR A 21 -0.08 -5.64 -1.22
CA TYR A 21 0.72 -6.58 -1.99
C TYR A 21 0.86 -6.10 -3.43
N ILE A 22 2.06 -6.30 -3.97
CA ILE A 22 2.40 -6.10 -5.37
C ILE A 22 3.10 -7.38 -5.84
N SER A 23 2.64 -7.97 -6.95
CA SER A 23 3.26 -9.19 -7.45
C SER A 23 4.74 -8.98 -7.81
N PRO A 24 5.63 -9.97 -7.52
CA PRO A 24 7.05 -9.86 -7.87
C PRO A 24 7.31 -9.64 -9.37
N SER A 25 6.47 -10.22 -10.23
CA SER A 25 6.54 -10.05 -11.69
C SER A 25 6.23 -8.61 -12.11
N LEU A 26 5.28 -7.94 -11.47
CA LEU A 26 4.99 -6.54 -11.75
C LEU A 26 6.12 -5.64 -11.21
N LEU A 27 6.62 -5.93 -10.01
CA LEU A 27 7.77 -5.22 -9.43
C LEU A 27 9.00 -5.30 -10.33
N SER A 28 9.26 -6.43 -10.98
CA SER A 28 10.37 -6.59 -11.91
C SER A 28 10.13 -5.88 -13.24
N ALA A 29 8.93 -5.99 -13.82
CA ALA A 29 8.56 -5.34 -15.07
C ALA A 29 8.53 -3.80 -14.95
N HIS A 30 8.09 -3.27 -13.81
CA HIS A 30 7.85 -1.84 -13.58
C HIS A 30 8.69 -1.24 -12.45
N ARG A 31 9.94 -1.70 -12.30
CA ARG A 31 10.87 -1.28 -11.23
C ARG A 31 10.92 0.22 -10.97
N LYS A 32 10.93 1.06 -12.01
CA LYS A 32 11.07 2.51 -11.86
C LYS A 32 9.81 3.16 -11.26
N SER A 33 8.61 2.74 -11.68
CA SER A 33 7.33 3.31 -11.21
C SER A 33 6.84 2.69 -9.90
N LEU A 34 7.27 1.46 -9.60
CA LEU A 34 6.90 0.73 -8.37
C LEU A 34 8.01 0.71 -7.32
N ARG A 35 9.10 1.44 -7.55
CA ARG A 35 10.18 1.62 -6.57
C ARG A 35 9.66 2.30 -5.30
N LYS A 36 10.14 1.85 -4.14
CA LYS A 36 10.00 2.58 -2.87
C LYS A 36 10.90 3.82 -2.85
N ILE A 37 10.39 4.91 -2.30
CA ILE A 37 11.11 6.17 -2.13
C ILE A 37 11.54 6.29 -0.66
N PRO A 38 12.72 6.89 -0.36
CA PRO A 38 13.17 7.08 1.02
C PRO A 38 12.14 7.84 1.87
N GLY A 39 11.90 7.37 3.09
CA GLY A 39 10.88 7.91 4.01
C GLY A 39 11.00 9.41 4.28
N LYS A 40 12.22 9.96 4.28
CA LYS A 40 12.48 11.41 4.44
C LYS A 40 11.80 12.31 3.40
N ARG A 41 11.30 11.75 2.28
CA ARG A 41 10.57 12.50 1.26
C ARG A 41 9.06 12.58 1.53
N PHE A 42 8.55 11.85 2.51
CA PHE A 42 7.14 11.86 2.89
C PHE A 42 6.96 12.65 4.19
N PRO A 43 5.84 13.40 4.35
CA PRO A 43 5.48 13.99 5.63
C PRO A 43 5.37 12.92 6.71
N SER A 44 6.03 13.13 7.85
CA SER A 44 5.95 12.22 8.99
C SER A 44 4.67 12.42 9.80
N GLY A 45 4.28 11.39 10.55
CA GLY A 45 3.09 11.46 11.41
C GLY A 45 1.78 11.35 10.64
N PHE A 46 1.76 10.63 9.51
CA PHE A 46 0.56 10.36 8.72
C PHE A 46 0.33 8.85 8.46
N PRO A 47 -0.93 8.40 8.55
CA PRO A 47 -1.37 7.07 8.06
C PRO A 47 -0.94 6.77 6.64
N TYR A 48 -0.84 5.49 6.29
CA TYR A 48 -0.96 5.06 4.91
C TYR A 48 -2.38 5.30 4.41
N ASP A 49 -2.51 6.02 3.30
CA ASP A 49 -3.81 6.41 2.76
C ASP A 49 -4.18 5.59 1.52
N MET A 50 -4.96 4.52 1.76
CA MET A 50 -5.46 3.65 0.69
C MET A 50 -6.35 4.39 -0.31
N ASP A 51 -6.96 5.51 0.09
CA ASP A 51 -7.92 6.26 -0.71
C ASP A 51 -7.32 7.58 -1.20
N SER A 52 -5.99 7.73 -1.16
CA SER A 52 -5.28 8.90 -1.66
C SER A 52 -5.48 9.01 -3.18
N ILE A 53 -5.66 10.24 -3.68
CA ILE A 53 -5.62 10.51 -5.13
C ILE A 53 -4.23 10.22 -5.73
N MET A 54 -3.21 10.12 -4.86
CA MET A 54 -1.84 9.79 -5.23
C MET A 54 -1.56 8.29 -5.16
N HIS A 55 -2.52 7.48 -4.73
CA HIS A 55 -2.39 6.02 -4.77
C HIS A 55 -2.80 5.52 -6.16
N TYR A 56 -2.01 4.63 -6.76
CA TYR A 56 -2.44 3.94 -7.99
C TYR A 56 -3.71 3.14 -7.73
N THR A 57 -4.65 3.20 -8.67
CA THR A 57 -5.93 2.51 -8.49
C THR A 57 -5.77 0.99 -8.46
N SER A 58 -6.73 0.29 -7.83
CA SER A 58 -6.75 -1.18 -7.86
C SER A 58 -6.71 -1.67 -9.31
N SER A 59 -5.69 -2.46 -9.64
CA SER A 59 -5.67 -3.30 -10.83
C SER A 59 -5.62 -4.75 -10.39
N ARG A 60 -5.63 -5.71 -11.34
CA ARG A 60 -5.56 -7.15 -11.04
C ARG A 60 -4.30 -7.59 -10.26
N VAL A 61 -3.37 -6.68 -9.96
CA VAL A 61 -2.04 -6.94 -9.40
C VAL A 61 -1.70 -6.12 -8.15
N PHE A 62 -2.54 -5.17 -7.72
CA PHE A 62 -2.43 -4.52 -6.40
C PHE A 62 -3.56 -5.02 -5.50
N HIS A 63 -3.21 -5.54 -4.34
CA HIS A 63 -4.20 -6.04 -3.38
C HIS A 63 -3.95 -5.45 -2.00
N ALA A 64 -4.98 -4.90 -1.36
CA ALA A 64 -4.87 -4.53 0.04
C ALA A 64 -4.79 -5.80 0.90
N HIS A 65 -3.92 -5.80 1.92
CA HIS A 65 -3.86 -6.88 2.89
C HIS A 65 -5.10 -6.97 3.77
N SER A 66 -5.78 -5.85 4.01
CA SER A 66 -7.03 -5.82 4.79
C SER A 66 -8.19 -6.51 4.06
N ASP A 67 -8.26 -6.37 2.74
CA ASP A 67 -9.24 -7.00 1.88
C ASP A 67 -8.75 -6.96 0.42
N SER A 68 -8.52 -8.11 -0.18
CA SER A 68 -8.06 -8.23 -1.57
C SER A 68 -9.00 -7.61 -2.62
N LYS A 69 -10.28 -7.42 -2.28
CA LYS A 69 -11.32 -6.81 -3.14
C LYS A 69 -11.47 -5.31 -2.90
N ARG A 70 -10.81 -4.75 -1.89
CA ARG A 70 -10.85 -3.31 -1.60
C ARG A 70 -10.32 -2.52 -2.80
N SER A 71 -11.05 -1.47 -3.16
CA SER A 71 -10.56 -0.45 -4.09
C SER A 71 -9.44 0.36 -3.44
N LEU A 72 -8.35 0.51 -4.17
CA LEU A 72 -7.22 1.37 -3.85
C LEU A 72 -7.29 2.61 -4.73
N GLY A 73 -6.79 3.72 -4.20
CA GLY A 73 -6.79 5.02 -4.86
C GLY A 73 -8.19 5.58 -5.12
N ARG A 74 -8.20 6.70 -5.83
CA ARG A 74 -9.40 7.39 -6.30
C ARG A 74 -9.26 7.74 -7.77
N ASP A 75 -10.36 7.73 -8.50
CA ASP A 75 -10.48 8.16 -9.89
C ASP A 75 -11.50 9.31 -10.08
N ASP A 76 -12.16 9.75 -8.99
CA ASP A 76 -13.16 10.81 -8.96
C ASP A 76 -12.58 12.24 -8.96
N ALA A 77 -11.25 12.36 -9.10
CA ALA A 77 -10.49 13.61 -9.04
C ALA A 77 -10.63 14.40 -7.71
N THR A 78 -11.08 13.75 -6.63
CA THR A 78 -11.16 14.36 -5.30
C THR A 78 -9.94 14.03 -4.43
N LEU A 79 -9.64 14.93 -3.48
CA LEU A 79 -8.62 14.67 -2.45
C LEU A 79 -9.24 13.85 -1.32
N SER A 80 -8.49 12.87 -0.81
CA SER A 80 -8.89 12.19 0.42
C SER A 80 -8.82 13.14 1.62
N MET A 81 -9.46 12.76 2.72
CA MET A 81 -9.32 13.48 4.00
C MET A 81 -7.85 13.59 4.44
N LEU A 82 -7.04 12.56 4.17
CA LEU A 82 -5.62 12.55 4.52
C LEU A 82 -4.75 13.32 3.53
N ASP A 83 -5.12 13.37 2.24
CA ASP A 83 -4.47 14.25 1.27
C ASP A 83 -4.69 15.72 1.68
N ILE A 84 -5.93 16.09 2.02
CA ILE A 84 -6.27 17.42 2.54
C ILE A 84 -5.51 17.71 3.83
N HIS A 85 -5.39 16.74 4.73
CA HIS A 85 -4.64 16.90 5.97
C HIS A 85 -3.14 17.11 5.70
N LYS A 86 -2.53 16.30 4.84
CA LYS A 86 -1.13 16.44 4.42
C LYS A 86 -0.88 17.83 3.83
N LEU A 87 -1.75 18.31 2.94
CA LEU A 87 -1.62 19.65 2.35
C LEU A 87 -1.76 20.77 3.38
N ASN A 88 -2.74 20.68 4.28
CA ASN A 88 -2.91 21.66 5.35
C ASN A 88 -1.72 21.67 6.32
N HIS A 89 -1.10 20.51 6.57
CA HIS A 89 0.12 20.42 7.37
C HIS A 89 1.31 21.07 6.66
N LEU A 90 1.44 20.87 5.35
CA LEU A 90 2.53 21.44 4.54
C LEU A 90 2.41 22.96 4.37
N TYR A 91 1.19 23.49 4.21
CA TYR A 91 0.98 24.86 3.75
C TYR A 91 0.17 25.76 4.68
N CYS A 92 -0.55 25.23 5.66
CA CYS A 92 -1.49 25.99 6.50
C CYS A 92 -1.15 25.96 8.01
N GLY A 93 0.01 25.42 8.39
CA GLY A 93 0.44 25.35 9.79
C GLY A 93 -0.36 24.35 10.63
N ARG A 94 -1.15 23.47 10.01
CA ARG A 94 -1.89 22.42 10.70
C ARG A 94 -0.91 21.41 11.32
N ARG A 95 -1.23 20.87 12.49
CA ARG A 95 -0.44 19.79 13.11
C ARG A 95 -0.56 18.52 12.27
N ASN A 96 0.45 17.65 12.31
CA ASN A 96 0.34 16.37 11.62
C ASN A 96 -0.73 15.48 12.26
N TYR A 97 -1.16 14.43 11.56
CA TYR A 97 -2.25 13.57 12.01
C TYR A 97 -2.00 13.03 13.43
N CYS A 98 -0.82 12.51 13.69
CA CYS A 98 -0.53 11.92 15.00
C CYS A 98 -0.50 12.97 16.15
N GLN A 99 -0.02 14.18 15.88
CA GLN A 99 -0.04 15.28 16.85
C GLN A 99 -1.46 15.74 17.21
N GLU A 100 -2.41 15.63 16.28
CA GLU A 100 -3.82 15.96 16.57
C GLU A 100 -4.53 14.85 17.33
N GLN A 101 -4.17 13.59 17.08
CA GLN A 101 -4.79 12.42 17.72
C GLN A 101 -4.12 12.00 19.04
N ASN A 102 -3.16 12.79 19.55
CA ASN A 102 -2.40 12.54 20.79
C ASN A 102 -1.70 11.16 20.88
N THR A 103 -1.64 10.37 19.80
CA THR A 103 -0.98 9.07 19.77
C THR A 103 -0.36 8.80 18.38
N CYS A 104 0.94 8.52 18.34
CA CYS A 104 1.62 7.93 17.18
C CYS A 104 1.69 6.39 17.27
N ASP A 105 1.54 5.86 18.48
CA ASP A 105 1.88 4.48 18.83
C ASP A 105 0.94 3.43 18.19
N GLY A 106 -0.27 3.83 17.80
CA GLY A 106 -1.20 2.97 17.08
C GLY A 106 -0.88 2.82 15.58
N PHE A 107 -0.17 3.79 14.99
CA PHE A 107 0.04 3.88 13.55
C PHE A 107 1.08 2.90 13.02
N TYR A 108 2.20 2.79 13.73
CA TYR A 108 3.29 1.88 13.37
C TYR A 108 3.21 0.53 14.08
N ASN A 109 2.23 0.36 14.97
CA ASN A 109 1.87 -0.92 15.61
C ASN A 109 1.42 -1.98 14.59
N PHE A 110 1.13 -1.60 13.35
CA PHE A 110 0.88 -2.55 12.26
C PHE A 110 2.07 -3.49 12.04
N SER A 111 3.31 -3.06 12.28
CA SER A 111 4.48 -3.95 12.24
C SER A 111 4.48 -5.05 13.31
N LEU A 112 3.77 -4.84 14.42
CA LEU A 112 3.57 -5.82 15.50
C LEU A 112 2.30 -6.67 15.30
N ARG A 113 1.38 -6.24 14.42
CA ARG A 113 0.08 -6.90 14.17
C ARG A 113 -0.05 -7.57 12.80
N GLN A 114 0.82 -7.23 11.85
CA GLN A 114 0.84 -7.78 10.49
C GLN A 114 2.20 -8.50 10.27
N PRO A 115 2.26 -9.83 10.39
CA PRO A 115 3.50 -10.59 10.12
C PRO A 115 4.04 -10.37 8.69
N LEU A 116 3.19 -9.88 7.77
CA LEU A 116 3.48 -9.58 6.38
C LEU A 116 4.25 -8.26 6.18
N CYS A 117 4.31 -7.40 7.20
CA CYS A 117 4.99 -6.11 7.15
C CYS A 117 6.52 -6.24 6.97
N PHE A 118 7.08 -7.42 7.24
CA PHE A 118 8.52 -7.68 7.09
C PHE A 118 8.91 -8.87 6.21
N ARG A 119 8.03 -9.81 5.89
CA ARG A 119 8.35 -10.95 5.02
C ARG A 119 7.14 -11.39 4.22
N GLN A 120 7.28 -11.31 2.89
CA GLN A 120 6.43 -11.91 1.86
C GLN A 120 4.92 -11.75 2.09
N GLY A 121 4.27 -10.89 1.31
CA GLY A 121 2.81 -10.81 1.30
C GLY A 121 2.13 -12.17 1.05
N PRO A 122 0.87 -12.34 1.47
CA PRO A 122 0.19 -13.63 1.46
C PRO A 122 0.04 -14.13 0.02
N ALA A 123 -0.06 -15.44 -0.15
CA ALA A 123 -0.35 -16.05 -1.44
C ALA A 123 -1.75 -15.62 -1.91
N TYR A 124 -1.84 -14.85 -2.99
CA TYR A 124 -3.11 -14.51 -3.62
C TYR A 124 -3.40 -15.52 -4.74
N ALA A 125 -4.67 -15.83 -5.01
CA ALA A 125 -5.06 -16.77 -6.08
C ALA A 125 -4.55 -16.35 -7.49
N SER A 126 -4.14 -15.09 -7.65
CA SER A 126 -3.52 -14.52 -8.85
C SER A 126 -1.97 -14.56 -8.84
N ASP A 127 -1.33 -15.04 -7.77
CA ASP A 127 0.12 -15.20 -7.68
C ASP A 127 0.53 -16.48 -8.45
N PRO A 128 1.45 -16.39 -9.44
CA PRO A 128 1.93 -17.55 -10.19
C PRO A 128 2.47 -18.69 -9.30
N ARG A 129 2.98 -18.37 -8.10
CA ARG A 129 3.47 -19.37 -7.13
C ARG A 129 2.35 -20.21 -6.52
N THR A 130 1.13 -19.68 -6.49
CA THR A 130 -0.07 -20.36 -5.95
C THR A 130 -0.76 -21.18 -7.02
N LEU A 131 -0.72 -20.74 -8.28
CA LEU A 131 -1.16 -21.54 -9.42
C LEU A 131 -0.31 -22.81 -9.59
N GLN A 132 0.98 -22.76 -9.25
CA GLN A 132 1.86 -23.92 -9.33
C GLN A 132 1.61 -24.94 -8.20
N SER A 133 1.24 -24.50 -6.99
CA SER A 133 0.87 -25.43 -5.91
C SER A 133 -0.48 -26.12 -6.15
N LEU A 134 -1.41 -25.46 -6.84
CA LEU A 134 -2.69 -26.06 -7.23
C LEU A 134 -2.55 -27.13 -8.34
N THR A 135 -1.46 -27.09 -9.12
CA THR A 135 -1.19 -28.13 -10.14
C THR A 135 -0.45 -29.34 -9.58
N GLU A 136 0.21 -29.23 -8.43
CA GLU A 136 0.93 -30.35 -7.78
C GLU A 136 0.00 -31.19 -6.89
N ASP A 137 -1.05 -30.61 -6.30
CA ASP A 137 -2.01 -31.34 -5.44
C ASP A 137 -2.95 -32.30 -6.19
N VAL A 138 -3.11 -32.14 -7.52
CA VAL A 138 -4.00 -33.02 -8.32
C VAL A 138 -3.30 -34.32 -8.74
N SER A 139 -1.98 -34.44 -8.57
CA SER A 139 -1.22 -35.65 -8.95
C SER A 139 -1.27 -36.79 -7.91
N SER A 140 -1.97 -36.61 -6.78
CA SER A 140 -1.99 -37.61 -5.68
C SER A 140 -3.26 -38.45 -5.56
N TYR A 141 -4.20 -38.35 -6.52
CA TYR A 141 -5.48 -39.08 -6.48
C TYR A 141 -5.77 -40.02 -7.67
N GLU A 142 -4.77 -40.39 -8.48
CA GLU A 142 -4.93 -41.40 -9.56
C GLU A 142 -4.14 -42.70 -9.31
N GLU A 143 -4.14 -43.20 -8.08
CA GLU A 143 -3.89 -44.63 -7.81
C GLU A 143 -4.95 -45.19 -6.86
N MET A 144 -6.11 -45.55 -7.43
CA MET A 144 -6.95 -46.67 -6.96
C MET A 144 -7.63 -47.34 -8.16
#